data_AF-A0A2G9N7N2-F1
#
_entry.id   AF-A0A2G9N7N2-F1
#
_cell.length_a   1.000
_cell.length_b   1.000
_cell.length_c   1.000
_cell.angle_alpha   90.00
_cell.angle_beta   90.00
_cell.angle_gamma   90.00
#
_symmetry.space_group_name_H-M   'P 1'
#
loop_
_entity.id
_entity.type
_entity.pdbx_description
1 polymer ?
#
loop_
_entity_poly.entity_id
_entity_poly.type
_entity_poly.pdbx_seq_one_letter_code
_entity_poly.pdbx_strand_id
1 'polypeptide(L)'
;MAKSALKIIALKIVGFIIFLILLGIANIVVPNISGNAGMEIISFMNSNLFFFFVIMVVDLINELFWSFYFPFNILAPITGSLLSILIITLIYKLVLLIPYSDGILMMPFALLYILVPVIVLIAGYILILIRGGRPKHVCDEEKKICLRERWEMKKRKLEKKMRSKKGKKVEWEDIGDEFKLVLYNLGKGINELFEGKKRK
;
A
#
# COMPACT_ATOMS: atom_id res chain seq x y z
N MET A 1 5.94 -4.64 17.29
CA MET A 1 7.27 -5.10 16.81
C MET A 1 7.71 -4.18 15.69
N ALA A 2 8.86 -3.51 15.81
CA ALA A 2 9.43 -2.78 14.67
C ALA A 2 9.48 -3.73 13.46
N LYS A 3 8.94 -3.34 12.30
CA LYS A 3 9.29 -4.07 11.07
C LYS A 3 10.79 -3.92 10.95
N SER A 4 11.53 -4.99 11.19
CA SER A 4 12.97 -4.99 10.98
C SER A 4 13.24 -4.45 9.58
N ALA A 5 14.24 -3.58 9.40
CA ALA A 5 14.62 -3.08 8.08
C ALA A 5 14.74 -4.23 7.06
N LEU A 6 15.19 -5.40 7.54
CA LEU A 6 15.20 -6.66 6.79
C LEU A 6 13.85 -7.07 6.21
N LYS A 7 12.75 -6.88 6.94
CA LYS A 7 11.39 -7.18 6.46
C LYS A 7 10.97 -6.21 5.36
N ILE A 8 11.34 -4.93 5.45
CA ILE A 8 11.04 -3.93 4.41
C ILE A 8 11.80 -4.30 3.13
N ILE A 9 13.10 -4.53 3.26
CA ILE A 9 13.98 -4.97 2.17
C ILE A 9 13.44 -6.25 1.53
N ALA A 10 13.17 -7.29 2.32
CA ALA A 10 12.65 -8.55 1.83
C ALA A 10 11.31 -8.39 1.09
N LEU A 11 10.38 -7.58 1.62
CA LEU A 11 9.08 -7.35 0.96
C LEU A 11 9.24 -6.68 -0.41
N LYS A 12 10.12 -5.68 -0.51
CA LYS A 12 10.36 -4.97 -1.78
C LYS A 12 11.08 -5.84 -2.81
N ILE A 13 12.12 -6.57 -2.38
CA ILE A 13 12.83 -7.50 -3.24
C ILE A 13 11.89 -8.60 -3.74
N VAL A 14 11.10 -9.21 -2.85
CA VAL A 14 10.12 -10.23 -3.23
C VAL A 14 9.07 -9.65 -4.19
N GLY A 15 8.56 -8.45 -3.93
CA GLY A 15 7.62 -7.77 -4.83
C GLY A 15 8.22 -7.55 -6.23
N PHE A 16 9.48 -7.15 -6.30
CA PHE A 16 10.18 -6.97 -7.57
C PHE A 16 10.46 -8.30 -8.29
N ILE A 17 10.82 -9.36 -7.56
CA ILE A 17 10.99 -10.70 -8.13
C ILE A 17 9.65 -11.21 -8.71
N ILE A 18 8.55 -11.04 -7.98
CA ILE A 18 7.22 -11.42 -8.48
C ILE A 18 6.89 -10.64 -9.76
N PHE A 19 7.18 -9.33 -9.78
CA PHE A 19 7.03 -8.51 -10.98
C PHE A 19 7.85 -9.05 -12.17
N LEU A 20 9.12 -9.44 -11.96
CA LEU A 20 9.95 -10.03 -13.00
C LEU A 20 9.41 -11.38 -13.51
N ILE A 21 8.90 -12.22 -12.61
CA ILE A 21 8.27 -13.50 -12.99
C ILE A 21 7.03 -13.24 -13.85
N LEU A 22 6.16 -12.31 -13.44
CA LEU A 22 4.98 -11.94 -14.22
C LEU A 22 5.35 -11.39 -15.59
N LEU A 23 6.39 -10.55 -15.67
CA LEU A 23 6.91 -10.04 -16.93
C LEU A 23 7.50 -11.16 -17.81
N GLY A 24 8.18 -12.14 -17.22
CA GLY A 24 8.68 -13.32 -17.92
C GLY A 24 7.55 -14.17 -18.51
N ILE A 25 6.50 -14.41 -17.73
CA ILE A 25 5.30 -15.11 -18.20
C ILE A 25 4.61 -14.32 -19.32
N ALA A 26 4.46 -13.01 -19.16
CA ALA A 26 3.87 -12.15 -20.18
C ALA A 26 4.65 -12.22 -21.51
N ASN A 27 6.00 -12.16 -21.44
CA ASN A 27 6.89 -12.31 -22.60
C ASN A 27 6.68 -13.62 -23.37
N ILE A 28 6.26 -14.70 -22.70
CA ILE A 28 5.97 -15.98 -23.34
C ILE A 28 4.55 -16.02 -23.88
N VAL A 29 3.56 -15.58 -23.09
CA VAL A 29 2.13 -15.77 -23.39
C VAL A 29 1.65 -14.81 -24.47
N VAL A 30 1.97 -13.53 -24.36
CA VAL A 30 1.36 -12.48 -25.18
C VAL A 30 1.73 -12.54 -26.66
N PRO A 31 2.94 -12.95 -27.08
CA PRO A 31 3.23 -13.18 -28.50
C PRO A 31 2.31 -14.22 -29.16
N ASN A 32 1.67 -15.10 -28.38
CA ASN A 32 0.74 -16.11 -28.89
C ASN A 32 -0.71 -15.59 -29.00
N ILE A 33 -0.99 -14.37 -28.58
CA ILE A 33 -2.31 -13.75 -28.65
C ILE A 33 -2.34 -12.84 -29.88
N SER A 34 -3.37 -12.97 -30.71
CA SER A 34 -3.60 -12.14 -31.88
C SER A 34 -4.04 -10.72 -31.48
N GLY A 35 -3.08 -9.85 -31.14
CA GLY A 35 -3.30 -8.42 -30.88
C GLY A 35 -2.02 -7.63 -30.58
N ASN A 36 -1.84 -6.47 -31.22
CA ASN A 36 -0.62 -5.65 -31.12
C ASN A 36 -0.45 -4.97 -29.75
N ALA A 37 -1.54 -4.64 -29.06
CA ALA A 37 -1.49 -3.89 -27.80
C ALA A 37 -0.69 -4.62 -26.71
N GLY A 38 -0.81 -5.96 -26.63
CA GLY A 38 -0.05 -6.74 -25.66
C GLY A 38 1.45 -6.68 -25.93
N MET A 39 1.85 -6.75 -27.21
CA MET A 39 3.24 -6.68 -27.62
C MET A 39 3.86 -5.30 -27.32
N GLU A 40 3.09 -4.23 -27.53
CA GLU A 40 3.51 -2.87 -27.20
C GLU A 40 3.72 -2.70 -25.68
N ILE A 41 2.81 -3.21 -24.86
CA ILE A 41 2.94 -3.17 -23.39
C ILE A 41 4.19 -3.92 -22.93
N ILE A 42 4.44 -5.13 -23.46
CA ILE A 42 5.61 -5.90 -23.07
C ILE A 42 6.90 -5.23 -23.52
N SER A 43 6.95 -4.74 -24.76
CA SER A 43 8.08 -3.99 -25.29
C SER A 43 8.39 -2.76 -24.42
N PHE A 44 7.34 -2.03 -24.01
CA PHE A 44 7.44 -0.94 -23.05
C PHE A 44 8.01 -1.40 -21.71
N MET A 45 7.50 -2.50 -21.14
CA MET A 45 7.97 -3.00 -19.85
C MET A 45 9.42 -3.45 -19.90
N ASN A 46 9.83 -4.16 -20.96
CA ASN A 46 11.20 -4.63 -21.15
C ASN A 46 12.18 -3.46 -21.36
N SER A 47 11.83 -2.49 -22.20
CA SER A 47 12.67 -1.30 -22.45
C SER A 47 12.82 -0.41 -21.21
N ASN A 48 11.88 -0.48 -20.28
CA ASN A 48 11.90 0.28 -19.03
C ASN A 48 12.24 -0.56 -17.79
N LEU A 49 12.75 -1.78 -17.96
CA LEU A 49 13.04 -2.69 -16.84
C LEU A 49 14.05 -2.08 -15.86
N PHE A 50 15.11 -1.46 -16.37
CA PHE A 50 16.08 -0.74 -15.54
C PHE A 50 15.44 0.43 -14.79
N PHE A 51 14.50 1.13 -15.42
CA PHE A 51 13.78 2.24 -14.78
C PHE A 51 12.90 1.77 -13.62
N PHE A 52 12.19 0.64 -13.77
CA PHE A 52 11.45 0.02 -12.66
C PHE A 52 12.37 -0.42 -11.52
N PHE A 53 13.56 -0.93 -11.84
CA PHE A 53 14.57 -1.25 -10.83
C PHE A 53 15.02 -0.01 -10.05
N VAL A 54 15.30 1.11 -10.73
CA VAL A 54 15.65 2.39 -10.08
C VAL A 54 14.51 2.89 -9.19
N ILE A 55 13.25 2.86 -9.65
CA ILE A 55 12.08 3.20 -8.83
C ILE A 55 12.05 2.34 -7.57
N MET A 56 12.23 1.03 -7.70
CA MET A 56 12.23 0.11 -6.56
C MET A 56 13.33 0.44 -5.55
N VAL A 57 14.55 0.74 -6.00
CA VAL A 57 15.67 1.11 -5.12
C VAL A 57 15.39 2.43 -4.41
N VAL A 58 14.94 3.46 -5.12
CA VAL A 58 14.63 4.78 -4.52
C VAL A 58 13.46 4.66 -3.53
N ASP A 59 12.43 3.90 -3.86
CA ASP A 59 11.30 3.64 -2.97
C ASP A 59 11.72 2.85 -1.72
N LEU A 60 12.61 1.87 -1.86
CA LEU A 60 13.20 1.15 -0.73
C LEU A 60 13.95 2.10 0.21
N ILE A 61 14.83 2.95 -0.35
CA ILE A 61 15.59 3.94 0.44
C ILE A 61 14.63 4.90 1.15
N ASN A 62 13.60 5.38 0.44
CA ASN A 62 12.57 6.25 0.99
C ASN A 62 11.84 5.59 2.17
N GLU A 63 11.40 4.34 2.04
CA GLU A 63 10.76 3.60 3.13
C GLU A 63 11.70 3.35 4.32
N LEU A 64 12.99 3.09 4.06
CA LEU A 64 13.99 2.96 5.11
C LEU A 64 14.14 4.26 5.90
N PHE A 65 14.24 5.42 5.23
CA PHE A 65 14.29 6.72 5.92
C PHE A 65 13.03 7.00 6.73
N TRP A 66 11.84 6.67 6.21
CA TRP A 66 10.58 6.78 6.96
C TRP A 66 10.49 5.85 8.19
N SER A 67 11.26 4.76 8.18
CA SER A 67 11.32 3.80 9.27
C SER A 67 12.30 4.20 10.36
N PHE A 68 13.26 5.09 10.08
CA PHE A 68 14.20 5.57 11.07
C PHE A 68 13.60 6.64 11.97
N TYR A 69 14.19 6.79 13.15
CA TYR A 69 13.87 7.89 14.05
C TYR A 69 14.52 9.18 13.54
N PHE A 70 14.02 10.31 14.05
CA PHE A 70 14.73 11.57 13.93
C PHE A 70 16.16 11.41 14.48
N PRO A 71 17.21 11.91 13.80
CA PRO A 71 17.19 12.85 12.68
C PRO A 71 17.20 12.22 11.28
N PHE A 72 17.38 10.91 11.14
CA PHE A 72 17.55 10.28 9.83
C PHE A 72 16.30 10.32 8.94
N ASN A 73 15.11 10.43 9.55
CA ASN A 73 13.85 10.59 8.82
C ASN A 73 13.74 11.93 8.04
N ILE A 74 14.59 12.92 8.32
CA ILE A 74 14.64 14.20 7.58
C ILE A 74 14.96 14.00 6.10
N LEU A 75 15.65 12.91 5.74
CA LEU A 75 15.96 12.56 4.36
C LEU A 75 14.77 11.93 3.63
N ALA A 76 13.76 11.44 4.35
CA ALA A 76 12.63 10.75 3.74
C ALA A 76 11.80 11.66 2.80
N PRO A 77 11.50 12.93 3.12
CA PRO A 77 10.85 13.85 2.19
C PRO A 77 11.68 14.13 0.92
N ILE A 78 13.01 14.14 1.02
CA ILE A 78 13.92 14.35 -0.12
C ILE A 78 13.89 13.13 -1.04
N THR A 79 14.01 11.93 -0.50
CA THR A 79 13.89 10.72 -1.31
C THR A 79 12.48 10.50 -1.85
N GLY A 80 11.46 10.94 -1.11
CA GLY A 80 10.07 10.92 -1.54
C GLY A 80 9.80 11.87 -2.71
N SER A 81 10.40 13.06 -2.70
CA SER A 81 10.29 13.98 -3.83
C SER A 81 11.01 13.43 -5.07
N LEU A 82 12.20 12.85 -4.91
CA LEU A 82 12.90 12.15 -6.00
C LEU A 82 12.05 11.00 -6.57
N LEU A 83 11.46 10.18 -5.72
CA LEU A 83 10.55 9.10 -6.13
C LEU A 83 9.35 9.66 -6.91
N SER A 84 8.80 10.80 -6.50
CA SER A 84 7.68 11.43 -7.20
C SER A 84 8.04 11.86 -8.62
N ILE A 85 9.26 12.35 -8.87
CA ILE A 85 9.76 12.68 -10.21
C ILE A 85 9.79 11.42 -11.09
N LEU A 86 10.27 10.30 -10.54
CA LEU A 86 10.32 9.03 -11.27
C LEU A 86 8.91 8.51 -11.57
N ILE A 87 7.96 8.66 -10.64
CA ILE A 87 6.56 8.28 -10.86
C ILE A 87 5.92 9.14 -11.96
N ILE A 88 6.14 10.45 -11.96
CA ILE A 88 5.64 11.34 -13.03
C ILE A 88 6.23 10.95 -14.38
N THR A 89 7.52 10.63 -14.41
CA THR A 89 8.20 10.14 -15.61
C THR A 89 7.59 8.82 -16.09
N LEU A 90 7.26 7.91 -15.18
CA LEU A 90 6.57 6.67 -15.51
C LEU A 90 5.19 6.93 -16.09
N ILE A 91 4.41 7.82 -15.49
CA ILE A 91 3.07 8.20 -15.97
C ILE A 91 3.17 8.82 -17.37
N TYR A 92 4.11 9.73 -17.59
CA TYR A 92 4.34 10.32 -18.91
C TYR A 92 4.66 9.25 -19.96
N LYS A 93 5.56 8.32 -19.63
CA LYS A 93 5.91 7.18 -20.48
C LYS A 93 4.72 6.26 -20.76
N LEU A 94 3.83 6.04 -19.78
CA LEU A 94 2.60 5.27 -19.96
C LEU A 94 1.59 6.00 -20.86
N VAL A 95 1.48 7.33 -20.76
CA VAL A 95 0.62 8.12 -21.66
C VAL A 95 1.11 8.00 -23.11
N LEU A 96 2.43 8.05 -23.33
CA LEU A 96 3.03 7.85 -24.65
C LEU A 96 2.79 6.46 -25.25
N LEU A 97 2.52 5.46 -24.41
CA LEU A 97 2.19 4.11 -24.87
C LEU A 97 0.82 4.03 -25.53
N ILE A 98 -0.11 4.95 -25.22
CA ILE A 98 -1.47 4.93 -25.75
C ILE A 98 -1.46 5.61 -27.14
N PRO A 99 -1.78 4.87 -28.22
CA PRO A 99 -1.94 5.48 -29.54
C PRO A 99 -3.11 6.49 -29.50
N TYR A 100 -2.97 7.63 -30.19
CA TYR A 100 -3.91 8.77 -30.17
C TYR A 100 -3.93 9.59 -28.86
N SER A 101 -2.84 9.60 -28.10
CA SER A 101 -2.68 10.43 -26.90
C SER A 101 -2.42 11.92 -27.17
N ASP A 102 -2.53 12.38 -28.42
CA ASP A 102 -2.22 13.75 -28.86
C ASP A 102 -2.94 14.83 -28.03
N GLY A 103 -4.18 14.57 -27.59
CA GLY A 103 -4.92 15.46 -26.69
C GLY A 103 -4.44 15.46 -25.24
N ILE A 104 -3.85 14.36 -24.76
CA ILE A 104 -3.28 14.23 -23.40
C ILE A 104 -1.84 14.80 -23.37
N LEU A 105 -1.12 14.75 -24.49
CA LEU A 105 0.20 15.34 -24.67
C LEU A 105 0.23 16.87 -24.55
N MET A 106 -0.92 17.54 -24.71
CA MET A 106 -1.06 18.98 -24.42
C MET A 106 -1.10 19.31 -22.93
N MET A 107 -1.17 18.31 -22.04
CA MET A 107 -1.09 18.55 -20.60
C MET A 107 0.30 19.11 -20.27
N PRO A 108 0.41 20.19 -19.47
CA PRO A 108 1.69 20.82 -19.15
C PRO A 108 2.46 19.97 -18.13
N PHE A 109 3.00 18.83 -18.58
CA PHE A 109 3.81 17.93 -17.75
C PHE A 109 4.97 18.67 -17.08
N ALA A 110 5.52 19.72 -17.72
CA ALA A 110 6.52 20.61 -17.14
C ALA A 110 6.09 21.20 -15.79
N LEU A 111 4.82 21.62 -15.64
CA LEU A 111 4.30 22.11 -14.37
C LEU A 111 4.22 20.99 -13.32
N LEU A 112 3.79 19.78 -13.71
CA LEU A 112 3.72 18.64 -12.81
C LEU A 112 5.10 18.22 -12.30
N TYR A 113 6.12 18.21 -13.18
CA TYR A 113 7.51 17.90 -12.83
C TYR A 113 8.08 18.84 -11.75
N ILE A 114 7.59 20.09 -11.66
CA ILE A 114 8.04 21.06 -10.66
C ILE A 114 7.14 21.03 -9.43
N LEU A 115 5.82 21.09 -9.62
CA LEU A 115 4.86 21.25 -8.52
C LEU A 115 4.78 20.02 -7.62
N VAL A 116 4.70 18.82 -8.21
CA VAL A 116 4.48 17.60 -7.42
C VAL A 116 5.65 17.31 -6.46
N PRO A 117 6.93 17.36 -6.89
CA PRO A 117 8.04 17.13 -5.97
C PRO A 117 8.11 18.16 -4.84
N VAL A 118 7.79 19.44 -5.14
CA VAL A 118 7.75 20.52 -4.15
C VAL A 118 6.63 20.26 -3.12
N ILE A 119 5.43 19.90 -3.58
CA ILE A 119 4.30 19.56 -2.70
C ILE A 119 4.65 18.35 -1.82
N VAL A 120 5.24 17.30 -2.39
CA VAL A 120 5.66 16.10 -1.66
C VAL A 120 6.72 16.43 -0.60
N LEU A 121 7.67 17.29 -0.94
CA LEU A 121 8.73 17.73 -0.02
C LEU A 121 8.15 18.53 1.15
N ILE A 122 7.31 19.53 0.87
CA ILE A 122 6.65 20.36 1.90
C ILE A 122 5.77 19.49 2.80
N ALA A 123 4.90 18.66 2.20
CA ALA A 123 4.01 17.77 2.95
C ALA A 123 4.80 16.78 3.82
N GLY A 124 5.91 16.25 3.30
CA GLY A 124 6.81 15.36 4.03
C GLY A 124 7.41 16.02 5.26
N TYR A 125 7.90 17.25 5.14
CA TYR A 125 8.45 17.99 6.29
C TYR A 125 7.39 18.38 7.32
N ILE A 126 6.21 18.84 6.88
CA ILE A 126 5.08 19.12 7.77
C ILE A 126 4.72 17.85 8.57
N LEU A 127 4.71 16.69 7.92
CA LEU A 127 4.41 15.41 8.56
C LEU A 127 5.45 15.04 9.64
N ILE A 128 6.73 15.32 9.41
CA ILE A 128 7.80 15.07 10.38
C ILE A 128 7.64 15.99 11.60
N LEU A 129 7.34 17.28 11.36
CA LEU A 129 7.13 18.27 12.40
C LEU A 129 5.94 17.91 13.30
N ILE A 130 4.79 17.58 12.71
CA ILE A 130 3.58 17.19 13.45
C ILE A 130 3.82 15.92 14.28
N ARG A 131 4.64 14.98 13.78
CA ARG A 131 4.89 13.70 14.44
C ARG A 131 5.93 13.76 15.57
N GLY A 132 6.60 14.89 15.78
CA GLY A 132 7.62 15.03 16.83
C GLY A 132 8.72 13.97 16.77
N GLY A 133 9.10 13.51 15.58
CA GLY A 133 10.16 12.52 15.38
C GLY A 133 9.77 11.04 15.57
N ARG A 134 8.48 10.71 15.78
CA ARG A 134 8.02 9.31 15.84
C ARG A 134 7.91 8.66 14.44
N PRO A 135 8.38 7.40 14.27
CA PRO A 135 8.37 6.73 12.97
C PRO A 135 6.95 6.34 12.53
N LYS A 136 6.72 6.32 11.21
CA LYS A 136 5.39 6.12 10.56
C LYS A 136 4.66 4.86 11.05
N HIS A 137 5.40 3.79 11.36
CA HIS A 137 4.82 2.50 11.79
C HIS A 137 4.15 2.53 13.17
N VAL A 138 4.60 3.42 14.06
CA VAL A 138 4.03 3.52 15.42
C VAL A 138 2.58 4.00 15.34
N CYS A 139 2.28 4.96 14.47
CA CYS A 139 0.91 5.43 14.26
C CYS A 139 0.00 4.38 13.59
N ASP A 140 0.50 3.57 12.65
CA ASP A 140 -0.32 2.52 12.02
C ASP A 140 -0.66 1.39 13.00
N GLU A 141 0.27 1.03 13.90
CA GLU A 141 0.00 0.11 15.00
C GLU A 141 -0.98 0.72 16.01
N GLU A 142 -0.76 1.97 16.46
CA GLU A 142 -1.69 2.66 17.37
C GLU A 142 -3.09 2.78 16.78
N LYS A 143 -3.21 3.08 15.48
CA LYS A 143 -4.49 3.16 14.79
C LYS A 143 -5.17 1.80 14.70
N LYS A 144 -4.42 0.71 14.48
CA LYS A 144 -4.94 -0.67 14.52
C LYS A 144 -5.36 -1.09 15.92
N ILE A 145 -4.60 -0.71 16.95
CA ILE A 145 -4.92 -0.97 18.36
C ILE A 145 -6.20 -0.21 18.73
N CYS A 146 -6.28 1.08 18.42
CA CYS A 146 -7.46 1.91 18.68
C CYS A 146 -8.71 1.40 17.94
N LEU A 147 -8.56 0.94 16.68
CA LEU A 147 -9.64 0.26 15.96
C LEU A 147 -10.05 -1.02 16.67
N ARG A 148 -9.10 -1.88 17.07
CA ARG A 148 -9.38 -3.11 17.81
C ARG A 148 -10.15 -2.82 19.11
N GLU A 149 -9.70 -1.85 19.90
CA GLU A 149 -10.36 -1.42 21.15
C GLU A 149 -11.78 -0.89 20.90
N ARG A 150 -11.97 -0.08 19.85
CA ARG A 150 -13.30 0.43 19.46
C ARG A 150 -14.25 -0.71 19.11
N TRP A 151 -13.77 -1.73 18.39
CA TRP A 151 -14.56 -2.91 18.05
C TRP A 151 -14.86 -3.81 19.25
N GLU A 152 -13.89 -4.00 20.16
CA GLU A 152 -14.13 -4.72 21.42
C GLU A 152 -15.15 -4.02 22.32
N MET A 153 -15.11 -2.69 22.39
CA MET A 153 -16.16 -1.92 23.08
C MET A 153 -17.54 -2.13 22.44
N LYS A 154 -17.62 -2.16 21.11
CA LYS A 154 -18.89 -2.41 20.39
C LYS A 154 -19.41 -3.83 20.68
N LYS A 155 -18.52 -4.83 20.73
CA LYS A 155 -18.84 -6.21 21.13
C LYS A 155 -19.40 -6.28 22.55
N ARG A 156 -18.71 -5.68 23.53
CA ARG A 156 -19.17 -5.64 24.94
C ARG A 156 -20.55 -4.98 25.08
N LYS A 157 -20.84 -3.94 24.29
CA LYS A 157 -22.17 -3.31 24.25
C LYS A 157 -23.23 -4.24 23.65
N LEU A 158 -22.92 -4.95 22.56
CA LEU A 158 -23.82 -5.93 21.94
C LEU A 158 -24.14 -7.09 22.89
N GLU A 159 -23.12 -7.66 23.54
CA GLU A 159 -23.29 -8.75 24.50
C GLU A 159 -24.12 -8.33 25.71
N LYS A 160 -23.93 -7.10 26.22
CA LYS A 160 -24.78 -6.54 27.28
C LYS A 160 -26.23 -6.38 26.83
N LYS A 161 -26.47 -5.89 25.60
CA LYS A 161 -27.82 -5.79 25.02
C LYS A 161 -28.49 -7.16 24.94
N MET A 162 -27.81 -8.16 24.41
CA MET A 162 -28.32 -9.53 24.30
C MET A 162 -28.61 -10.16 25.67
N ARG A 163 -27.71 -9.98 26.65
CA ARG A 163 -27.96 -10.43 28.04
C ARG A 163 -29.17 -9.74 28.67
N SER A 164 -29.38 -8.45 28.40
CA SER A 164 -30.53 -7.69 28.92
C SER A 164 -31.86 -8.03 28.23
N LYS A 165 -31.82 -8.57 27.01
CA LYS A 165 -32.99 -8.98 26.23
C LYS A 165 -33.36 -10.46 26.38
N LYS A 166 -32.59 -11.24 27.15
CA LYS A 166 -32.84 -12.68 27.36
C LYS A 166 -34.19 -12.88 28.06
N GLY A 167 -35.20 -13.30 27.29
CA GLY A 167 -36.59 -13.48 27.76
C GLY A 167 -37.64 -12.54 27.13
N LYS A 168 -37.24 -11.61 26.25
CA LYS A 168 -38.17 -10.75 25.47
C LYS A 168 -38.35 -11.30 24.04
N LYS A 169 -39.45 -10.91 23.37
CA LYS A 169 -39.71 -11.28 21.96
C LYS A 169 -38.52 -10.86 21.09
N VAL A 170 -38.00 -11.80 20.30
CA VAL A 170 -36.85 -11.60 19.41
C VAL A 170 -37.29 -10.75 18.22
N GLU A 171 -36.63 -9.61 18.01
CA GLU A 171 -36.83 -8.78 16.83
C GLU A 171 -35.80 -9.14 15.75
N TRP A 172 -36.13 -8.90 14.48
CA TRP A 172 -35.23 -9.13 13.34
C TRP A 172 -33.86 -8.44 13.48
N GLU A 173 -33.82 -7.32 14.21
CA GLU A 173 -32.59 -6.59 14.50
C GLU A 173 -31.64 -7.37 15.41
N ASP A 174 -32.18 -8.18 16.34
CA ASP A 174 -31.39 -9.03 17.23
C ASP A 174 -30.72 -10.19 16.48
N ILE A 175 -31.38 -10.75 15.45
CA ILE A 175 -30.83 -11.79 14.57
C ILE A 175 -29.62 -11.25 13.78
N GLY A 176 -29.72 -10.02 13.27
CA GLY A 176 -28.63 -9.37 12.55
C GLY A 176 -27.40 -9.13 13.43
N ASP A 177 -27.61 -8.85 14.72
CA ASP A 177 -26.53 -8.64 15.69
C ASP A 177 -25.86 -9.96 16.14
N GLU A 178 -26.61 -11.06 16.23
CA GLU A 178 -26.04 -12.40 16.45
C GLU A 178 -25.19 -12.87 15.27
N PHE A 179 -25.67 -12.66 14.05
CA PHE A 179 -24.93 -13.03 12.84
C PHE A 179 -23.59 -12.28 12.72
N LYS A 180 -23.55 -10.99 13.08
CA LYS A 180 -22.30 -10.21 13.12
C LYS A 180 -21.30 -10.77 14.14
N LEU A 181 -21.76 -11.25 15.29
CA LEU A 181 -20.90 -11.88 16.30
C LEU A 181 -20.33 -13.22 15.83
N VAL A 182 -21.15 -14.03 15.15
CA VAL A 182 -20.73 -15.32 14.58
C VAL A 182 -19.66 -15.11 13.50
N LEU A 183 -19.90 -14.22 12.54
CA LEU A 183 -18.93 -13.89 11.49
C LEU A 183 -17.60 -13.40 12.07
N TYR A 184 -17.65 -12.61 13.14
CA TYR A 184 -16.44 -12.14 13.82
C TYR A 184 -15.66 -13.29 14.46
N ASN A 185 -16.32 -14.18 15.19
CA ASN A 185 -15.65 -15.33 15.82
C ASN A 185 -15.06 -16.27 14.78
N LEU A 186 -15.73 -16.43 13.63
CA LEU A 186 -15.28 -17.25 12.51
C LEU A 186 -14.04 -16.65 11.83
N GLY A 187 -14.07 -15.34 11.55
CA GLY A 187 -12.91 -14.62 11.00
C GLY A 187 -11.71 -14.61 11.96
N LYS A 188 -11.95 -14.47 13.27
CA LYS A 188 -10.90 -14.53 14.29
C LYS A 188 -10.28 -15.93 14.37
N GLY A 189 -11.11 -16.98 14.37
CA GLY A 189 -10.64 -18.37 14.37
C GLY A 189 -9.79 -18.70 13.14
N ILE A 190 -10.18 -18.20 11.95
CA ILE A 190 -9.38 -18.32 10.74
C ILE A 190 -8.04 -17.59 10.90
N ASN A 191 -8.03 -16.35 11.40
CA ASN A 191 -6.79 -15.59 11.57
C ASN A 191 -5.84 -16.24 12.58
N GLU A 192 -6.35 -16.78 13.69
CA GLU A 192 -5.56 -17.52 14.68
C GLU A 192 -4.99 -18.83 14.11
N LEU A 193 -5.74 -19.53 13.25
CA LEU A 193 -5.26 -20.71 12.52
C LEU A 193 -4.12 -20.37 11.55
N PHE A 194 -4.17 -19.21 10.89
CA PHE A 194 -3.11 -18.74 10.01
C PHE A 194 -1.88 -18.19 10.76
N GLU A 195 -2.06 -17.61 11.95
CA GLU A 195 -0.95 -17.17 12.81
C GLU A 195 -0.26 -18.34 13.53
N GLY A 196 -1.01 -19.38 13.93
CA GLY A 196 -0.47 -20.59 14.57
C GLY A 196 0.44 -21.43 13.67
N LYS A 197 0.30 -21.32 12.34
CA LYS A 197 1.13 -22.05 11.36
C LYS A 197 2.54 -21.47 11.17
N LYS A 198 2.87 -20.33 11.81
CA LYS A 198 4.22 -19.72 11.81
C LYS A 198 5.10 -20.11 13.00
N ARG A 199 4.62 -20.99 13.89
CA ARG A 199 5.37 -21.44 15.10
C ARG A 199 5.67 -22.95 15.11
N LYS A 200 5.71 -23.60 13.95
CA LYS A 200 6.31 -24.93 13.82
C LYS A 200 7.34 -24.90 12.72
#